data_AF-A0A7K2ZQC3-F1
#
_entry.id   AF-A0A7K2ZQC3-F1
#
_cell.length_a   1.000
_cell.length_b   1.000
_cell.length_c   1.000
_cell.angle_alpha   90.00
_cell.angle_beta   90.00
_cell.angle_gamma   90.00
#
_symmetry.space_group_name_H-M   'P 1'
#
loop_
_entity.id
_entity.type
_entity.pdbx_description
1 polymer ?
#
loop_
_entity_poly.entity_id
_entity_poly.type
_entity_poly.pdbx_seq_one_letter_code
_entity_poly.pdbx_strand_id
1 'polypeptide(L)'
;MTRTAGAGSARRGSPARRGLRRLQLRLTAAYTLITLVGLSCLSWLVIRTDDRSREAAEYDEMRRRASVAASLVYYEDDRIRLDGLADDEATAGTPQIVVLEERPGKGPAVVFRGSVQQFDVPATVLARAAGSAMRTEETVREEARDRTGGPVRLLAVPFWHDATDEVAGAAVAVGDPAYGSAEHRSLVLSLVVGCAALTALAALTGHVLSGRSMRPAWQALEQQERLLADAAHELRTPVAVMRGSVEMAERGSGEPTAHLPRIRRAADRMGHVVENLLTRGRLEAAVESVRAEPLRLDQLVEEVCADLPEGGHRLELRLEESVVDADAALVRVAVRNLLDNAVRHGRTPGEPGGAELLVTVRGPEVSVADRGPGVEPGRLPELME
;
A
#
# COMPACT_ATOMS: atom_id res chain seq x y z
N MET A 1 -44.18 -37.48 14.95
CA MET A 1 -43.69 -37.08 13.62
C MET A 1 -42.69 -35.95 13.80
N THR A 2 -41.42 -36.32 13.70
CA THR A 2 -40.22 -35.57 14.00
C THR A 2 -39.89 -34.60 12.87
N ARG A 3 -39.84 -33.30 13.18
CA ARG A 3 -39.30 -32.27 12.30
C ARG A 3 -37.84 -32.06 12.70
N THR A 4 -36.95 -32.53 11.83
CA THR A 4 -35.50 -32.53 12.00
C THR A 4 -34.95 -31.11 12.06
N ALA A 5 -34.16 -30.88 13.12
CA ALA A 5 -33.24 -29.77 13.25
C ALA A 5 -32.10 -29.90 12.24
N GLY A 6 -31.73 -28.81 11.58
CA GLY A 6 -30.56 -28.78 10.72
C GLY A 6 -30.48 -27.51 9.88
N ALA A 7 -29.85 -26.46 10.41
CA ALA A 7 -29.09 -25.44 9.68
C ALA A 7 -28.78 -24.26 10.62
N GLY A 8 -27.78 -24.46 11.49
CA GLY A 8 -27.37 -23.44 12.45
C GLY A 8 -25.94 -23.62 12.95
N SER A 9 -25.06 -24.25 12.17
CA SER A 9 -23.63 -24.21 12.48
C SER A 9 -23.05 -22.92 11.92
N ALA A 10 -23.03 -21.92 12.81
CA ALA A 10 -22.40 -20.63 12.61
C ALA A 10 -21.03 -20.75 11.93
N ARG A 11 -20.88 -19.92 10.88
CA ARG A 11 -19.65 -19.50 10.21
C ARG A 11 -18.48 -19.25 11.19
N ARG A 12 -17.79 -20.30 11.64
CA ARG A 12 -16.45 -20.15 12.22
C ARG A 12 -15.49 -20.00 11.04
N GLY A 13 -15.17 -18.76 10.70
CA GLY A 13 -14.21 -18.47 9.62
C GLY A 13 -12.94 -19.30 9.80
N SER A 14 -12.53 -20.00 8.71
CA SER A 14 -11.38 -20.91 8.74
C SER A 14 -10.15 -20.18 9.31
N PRO A 15 -9.27 -20.88 10.06
CA PRO A 15 -8.08 -20.27 10.66
C PRO A 15 -7.21 -19.52 9.63
N ALA A 16 -7.20 -19.96 8.37
CA ALA A 16 -6.54 -19.26 7.27
C ALA A 16 -7.15 -17.87 7.00
N ARG A 17 -8.48 -17.73 7.02
CA ARG A 17 -9.17 -16.43 6.88
C ARG A 17 -8.78 -15.43 7.95
N ARG A 18 -8.58 -15.90 9.19
CA ARG A 18 -8.14 -15.07 10.31
C ARG A 18 -6.68 -14.65 10.18
N GLY A 19 -5.80 -15.55 9.69
CA GLY A 19 -4.39 -15.25 9.42
C GLY A 19 -4.22 -14.17 8.36
N LEU A 20 -4.92 -14.30 7.24
CA LEU A 20 -4.85 -13.35 6.13
C LEU A 20 -5.42 -11.96 6.50
N ARG A 21 -6.57 -11.90 7.19
CA ARG A 21 -7.11 -10.60 7.66
C ARG A 21 -6.17 -9.88 8.64
N ARG A 22 -5.44 -10.63 9.48
CA ARG A 22 -4.39 -10.08 10.35
C ARG A 22 -3.21 -9.56 9.53
N LEU A 23 -2.81 -10.26 8.47
CA LEU A 23 -1.76 -9.79 7.55
C LEU A 23 -2.16 -8.48 6.86
N GLN A 24 -3.40 -8.38 6.37
CA GLN A 24 -3.94 -7.15 5.76
C GLN A 24 -3.84 -5.96 6.74
N LEU A 25 -4.32 -6.15 7.96
CA LEU A 25 -4.28 -5.10 8.99
C LEU A 25 -2.84 -4.71 9.34
N ARG A 26 -1.91 -5.67 9.41
CA ARG A 26 -0.49 -5.39 9.65
C ARG A 26 0.13 -4.60 8.52
N LEU A 27 -0.15 -4.93 7.27
CA LEU A 27 0.37 -4.21 6.10
C LEU A 27 -0.19 -2.78 6.02
N THR A 28 -1.50 -2.61 6.18
CA THR A 28 -2.11 -1.27 6.21
C THR A 28 -1.55 -0.44 7.38
N ALA A 29 -1.40 -1.03 8.56
CA ALA A 29 -0.82 -0.36 9.72
C ALA A 29 0.64 0.04 9.50
N ALA A 30 1.47 -0.86 8.94
CA ALA A 30 2.87 -0.58 8.65
C ALA A 30 3.03 0.56 7.63
N TYR A 31 2.26 0.53 6.54
CA TYR A 31 2.30 1.59 5.53
C TYR A 31 1.87 2.94 6.12
N THR A 32 0.75 2.96 6.85
CA THR A 32 0.25 4.17 7.51
C THR A 32 1.25 4.72 8.51
N LEU A 33 1.93 3.85 9.28
CA LEU A 33 2.95 4.25 10.24
C LEU A 33 4.17 4.87 9.56
N ILE A 34 4.66 4.27 8.47
CA ILE A 34 5.80 4.81 7.71
C ILE A 34 5.46 6.20 7.16
N THR A 35 4.26 6.37 6.58
CA THR A 35 3.80 7.67 6.09
C THR A 35 3.69 8.69 7.21
N LEU A 36 3.11 8.31 8.35
CA LEU A 36 2.98 9.20 9.51
C LEU A 36 4.34 9.66 10.03
N VAL A 37 5.31 8.75 10.17
CA VAL A 37 6.67 9.08 10.62
C VAL A 37 7.37 10.00 9.62
N GLY A 38 7.28 9.69 8.31
CA GLY A 38 7.88 10.52 7.26
C GLY A 38 7.32 11.94 7.24
N LEU A 39 6.00 12.08 7.28
CA LEU A 39 5.32 13.39 7.31
C LEU A 39 5.62 14.17 8.59
N SER A 40 5.70 13.49 9.74
CA SER A 40 6.05 14.13 11.01
C SER A 40 7.49 14.66 11.01
N CYS A 41 8.43 13.89 10.45
CA CYS A 41 9.83 14.31 10.33
C CYS A 41 9.98 15.51 9.38
N LEU A 42 9.35 15.46 8.21
CA LEU A 42 9.36 16.56 7.26
C LEU A 42 8.69 17.81 7.83
N SER A 43 7.57 17.63 8.52
CA SER A 43 6.88 18.72 9.21
C SER A 43 7.75 19.40 10.26
N TRP A 44 8.43 18.61 11.09
CA TRP A 44 9.37 19.10 12.08
C TRP A 44 10.52 19.88 11.44
N LEU A 45 11.07 19.38 10.33
CA LEU A 45 12.14 20.06 9.59
C LEU A 45 11.67 21.41 9.03
N VAL A 46 10.46 21.46 8.44
CA VAL A 46 9.88 22.70 7.90
C VAL A 46 9.68 23.73 9.01
N ILE A 47 9.03 23.35 10.11
CA ILE A 47 8.78 24.24 11.26
C ILE A 47 10.11 24.79 11.81
N ARG A 48 11.09 23.92 12.02
CA ARG A 48 12.41 24.31 12.53
C ARG A 48 13.16 25.25 11.57
N THR A 49 13.01 25.05 10.27
CA THR A 49 13.67 25.89 9.25
C THR A 49 12.99 27.25 9.17
N ASP A 50 11.66 27.28 9.24
CA ASP A 50 10.84 28.49 9.26
C ASP A 50 11.15 29.36 10.50
N ASP A 51 11.27 28.77 11.69
CA ASP A 51 11.65 29.49 12.92
C ASP A 51 13.00 30.20 12.79
N ARG A 52 14.02 29.47 12.31
CA ARG A 52 15.37 30.02 12.09
C ARG A 52 15.39 31.11 11.03
N SER A 53 14.61 30.93 9.96
CA SER A 53 14.50 31.91 8.89
C SER A 53 13.85 33.21 9.37
N ARG A 54 12.82 33.12 10.23
CA ARG A 54 12.16 34.31 10.80
C ARG A 54 13.09 35.09 11.71
N GLU A 55 13.78 34.41 12.62
CA GLU A 55 14.73 35.05 13.52
C GLU A 55 15.83 35.78 12.74
N ALA A 56 16.38 35.14 11.69
CA ALA A 56 17.37 35.78 10.83
C ALA A 56 16.81 37.02 10.12
N ALA A 57 15.61 36.92 9.53
CA ALA A 57 14.96 38.01 8.83
C ALA A 57 14.64 39.21 9.74
N GLU A 58 14.21 38.96 10.98
CA GLU A 58 13.99 40.02 11.97
C GLU A 58 15.29 40.76 12.30
N TYR A 59 16.38 40.02 12.59
CA TYR A 59 17.67 40.65 12.89
C TYR A 59 18.27 41.41 11.70
N ASP A 60 18.07 40.93 10.47
CA ASP A 60 18.51 41.63 9.27
C ASP A 60 17.73 42.94 9.06
N GLU A 61 16.42 42.94 9.31
CA GLU A 61 15.58 44.15 9.28
C GLU A 61 16.02 45.15 10.38
N MET A 62 16.21 44.67 11.61
CA MET A 62 16.71 45.47 12.73
C MET A 62 18.06 46.10 12.41
N ARG A 63 18.99 45.32 11.85
CA ARG A 63 20.31 45.81 11.46
C ARG A 63 20.21 46.85 10.36
N ARG A 64 19.40 46.61 9.31
CA ARG A 64 19.22 47.56 8.22
C ARG A 64 18.74 48.92 8.74
N ARG A 65 17.69 48.94 9.56
CA ARG A 65 17.13 50.19 10.10
C ARG A 65 18.06 50.88 11.09
N ALA A 66 18.69 50.13 12.00
CA ALA A 66 19.66 50.69 12.94
C ALA A 66 20.88 51.28 12.23
N SER A 67 21.39 50.63 11.18
CA SER A 67 22.48 51.17 10.36
C SER A 67 22.08 52.43 9.59
N VAL A 68 20.87 52.48 9.02
CA VAL A 68 20.36 53.71 8.38
C VAL A 68 20.25 54.84 9.40
N ALA A 69 19.64 54.58 10.57
CA ALA A 69 19.55 55.57 11.64
C ALA A 69 20.94 56.05 12.10
N ALA A 70 21.89 55.14 12.31
CA ALA A 70 23.27 55.49 12.62
C ALA A 70 23.90 56.40 11.55
N SER A 71 23.64 56.16 10.26
CA SER A 71 24.17 56.98 9.16
C SER A 71 23.52 58.35 8.99
N LEU A 72 22.34 58.57 9.59
CA LEU A 72 21.62 59.85 9.56
C LEU A 72 22.04 60.77 10.72
N VAL A 73 22.75 60.25 11.71
CA VAL A 73 23.33 61.03 12.80
C VAL A 73 24.63 61.64 12.32
N TYR A 74 24.76 62.95 12.47
CA TYR A 74 25.99 63.68 12.18
C TYR A 74 26.20 64.78 13.22
N TYR A 75 27.42 65.31 13.28
CA TYR A 75 27.80 66.36 14.23
C TYR A 75 28.05 67.70 13.50
N GLU A 76 27.41 68.76 13.98
CA GLU A 76 27.64 70.13 13.50
C GLU A 76 27.89 71.04 14.72
N ASP A 77 29.03 71.73 14.76
CA ASP A 77 29.47 72.56 15.89
C ASP A 77 29.48 71.81 17.24
N ASP A 78 30.00 70.58 17.26
CA ASP A 78 30.07 69.70 18.45
C ASP A 78 28.67 69.38 19.04
N ARG A 79 27.63 69.50 18.21
CA ARG A 79 26.25 69.14 18.56
C ARG A 79 25.72 68.07 17.62
N ILE A 80 25.16 67.02 18.21
CA ILE A 80 24.45 65.98 17.48
C ILE A 80 23.24 66.57 16.75
N ARG A 81 23.13 66.27 15.46
CA ARG A 81 21.96 66.58 14.63
C ARG A 81 21.14 65.34 14.41
N LEU A 82 19.84 65.47 14.68
CA LEU A 82 18.87 64.38 14.64
C LEU A 82 17.74 64.66 13.63
N ASP A 83 17.85 65.76 12.87
CA ASP A 83 16.79 66.25 11.98
C ASP A 83 16.49 65.21 10.88
N GLY A 84 17.52 64.54 10.37
CA GLY A 84 17.37 63.45 9.40
C GLY A 84 16.67 62.20 9.96
N LEU A 85 16.64 62.01 11.28
CA LEU A 85 15.98 60.85 11.89
C LEU A 85 14.48 61.04 12.06
N ALA A 86 13.99 62.26 12.21
CA ALA A 86 12.58 62.50 12.51
C ALA A 86 11.67 62.19 11.32
N ASP A 87 12.17 62.42 10.10
CA ASP A 87 11.41 62.30 8.85
C ASP A 87 11.74 61.04 8.04
N ASP A 88 12.64 60.17 8.51
CA ASP A 88 13.08 58.98 7.79
C ASP A 88 12.21 57.74 8.07
N GLU A 89 11.93 56.97 7.03
CA GLU A 89 11.09 55.76 7.12
C GLU A 89 11.73 54.66 7.99
N ALA A 90 13.06 54.62 8.10
CA ALA A 90 13.78 53.67 8.93
C ALA A 90 13.50 53.85 10.43
N THR A 91 13.10 55.05 10.88
CA THR A 91 12.79 55.34 12.28
C THR A 91 11.29 55.42 12.57
N ALA A 92 10.45 55.44 11.52
CA ALA A 92 9.02 55.72 11.62
C ALA A 92 8.13 54.49 11.91
N GLY A 93 8.70 53.30 12.13
CA GLY A 93 7.95 52.06 12.24
C GLY A 93 8.59 51.00 13.13
N THR A 94 8.26 49.74 12.86
CA THR A 94 8.81 48.57 13.58
C THR A 94 9.89 47.90 12.72
N PRO A 95 11.02 47.44 13.30
CA PRO A 95 11.43 47.58 14.71
C PRO A 95 11.65 49.05 15.12
N GLN A 96 11.27 49.39 16.36
CA GLN A 96 11.40 50.77 16.85
C GLN A 96 12.87 51.13 17.02
N ILE A 97 13.24 52.37 16.69
CA ILE A 97 14.61 52.86 16.78
C ILE A 97 14.77 53.81 17.97
N VAL A 98 15.86 53.63 18.72
CA VAL A 98 16.28 54.54 19.79
C VAL A 98 17.76 54.85 19.59
N VAL A 99 18.12 56.14 19.55
CA VAL A 99 19.52 56.55 19.44
C VAL A 99 20.02 56.99 20.80
N LEU A 100 21.19 56.49 21.17
CA LEU A 100 21.89 56.83 22.40
C LEU A 100 23.24 57.47 22.06
N GLU A 101 23.55 58.57 22.72
CA GLU A 101 24.82 59.28 22.61
C GLU A 101 25.64 59.09 23.89
N GLU A 102 26.94 58.88 23.75
CA GLU A 102 27.85 58.83 24.89
C GLU A 102 27.95 60.19 25.56
N ARG A 103 27.61 60.26 26.85
CA ARG A 103 27.85 61.49 27.62
C ARG A 103 29.08 61.31 28.51
N PRO A 104 30.07 62.23 28.40
CA PRO A 104 31.30 62.16 29.20
C PRO A 104 31.00 61.97 30.69
N GLY A 105 31.49 60.87 31.27
CA GLY A 105 31.34 60.54 32.69
C GLY A 105 29.92 60.13 33.15
N LYS A 106 28.93 60.09 32.25
CA LYS A 106 27.53 59.70 32.55
C LYS A 106 27.05 58.48 31.76
N GLY A 107 27.78 58.06 30.73
CA GLY A 107 27.46 56.92 29.88
C GLY A 107 26.41 57.23 28.81
N PRO A 108 25.92 56.20 28.09
CA PRO A 108 25.00 56.36 26.98
C PRO A 108 23.65 56.92 27.45
N ALA A 109 23.22 58.02 26.86
CA ALA A 109 21.93 58.67 27.14
C ALA A 109 21.05 58.69 25.89
N VAL A 110 19.75 58.43 26.07
CA VAL A 110 18.79 58.48 24.96
C VAL A 110 18.64 59.91 24.45
N VAL A 111 18.91 60.11 23.17
CA VAL A 111 18.82 61.41 22.47
C VAL A 111 17.70 61.45 21.43
N PHE A 112 17.32 60.29 20.89
CA PHE A 112 16.22 60.17 19.94
C PHE A 112 15.39 58.92 20.20
N ARG A 113 14.09 59.02 19.93
CA ARG A 113 13.13 57.91 19.92
C ARG A 113 12.31 58.02 18.64
N GLY A 114 12.23 56.93 17.88
CA GLY A 114 11.38 56.84 16.69
C GLY A 114 9.91 57.09 17.01
N SER A 115 9.14 57.46 15.99
CA SER A 115 7.74 57.88 16.13
C SER A 115 6.83 56.78 16.68
N VAL A 116 7.17 55.51 16.45
CA VAL A 116 6.47 54.35 16.99
C VAL A 116 7.24 53.80 18.21
N GLN A 117 6.58 53.76 19.37
CA GLN A 117 7.08 53.17 20.61
C GLN A 117 6.20 51.97 20.98
N GLN A 118 6.46 50.82 20.35
CA GLN A 118 5.74 49.57 20.61
C GLN A 118 6.10 48.96 21.99
N PHE A 119 7.36 49.13 22.43
CA PHE A 119 7.93 48.54 23.64
C PHE A 119 8.49 49.61 24.58
N ASP A 120 8.10 49.55 25.86
CA ASP A 120 8.65 50.41 26.92
C ASP A 120 9.89 49.77 27.56
N VAL A 121 11.03 49.85 26.87
CA VAL A 121 12.30 49.29 27.34
C VAL A 121 12.98 50.25 28.34
N PRO A 122 13.41 49.77 29.53
CA PRO A 122 14.13 50.61 30.49
C PRO A 122 15.39 51.23 29.89
N ALA A 123 15.63 52.51 30.20
CA ALA A 123 16.82 53.22 29.71
C ALA A 123 18.14 52.54 30.11
N THR A 124 18.19 51.87 31.27
CA THR A 124 19.36 51.10 31.72
C THR A 124 19.64 49.88 30.85
N VAL A 125 18.61 49.27 30.26
CA VAL A 125 18.74 48.14 29.34
C VAL A 125 19.25 48.65 27.99
N LEU A 126 18.67 49.72 27.47
CA LEU A 126 19.11 50.35 26.22
C LEU A 126 20.56 50.86 26.31
N ALA A 127 20.92 51.52 27.42
CA ALA A 127 22.28 52.00 27.67
C ALA A 127 23.29 50.86 27.81
N ARG A 128 22.88 49.69 28.34
CA ARG A 128 23.75 48.51 28.40
C ARG A 128 24.06 47.97 27.00
N ALA A 129 23.04 47.78 26.18
CA ALA A 129 23.18 47.29 24.81
C ALA A 129 24.02 48.25 23.95
N ALA A 130 23.67 49.55 23.98
CA ALA A 130 24.42 50.61 23.31
C ALA A 130 25.89 50.67 23.78
N GLY A 131 26.11 50.73 25.10
CA GLY A 131 27.46 50.79 25.66
C GLY A 131 28.28 49.53 25.36
N SER A 132 27.65 48.35 25.21
CA SER A 132 28.35 47.14 24.76
C SER A 132 28.80 47.28 23.32
N ALA A 133 27.92 47.69 22.41
CA ALA A 133 28.24 47.90 21.00
C ALA A 133 29.31 48.97 20.78
N MET A 134 29.27 50.02 21.58
CA MET A 134 30.27 51.11 21.53
C MET A 134 31.65 50.66 22.00
N ARG A 135 31.72 49.87 23.09
CA ARG A 135 33.01 49.36 23.60
C ARG A 135 33.65 48.31 22.70
N THR A 136 32.84 47.51 22.02
CA THR A 136 33.34 46.47 21.12
C THR A 136 33.50 46.94 19.68
N GLU A 137 32.97 48.13 19.35
CA GLU A 137 32.88 48.66 17.98
C GLU A 137 32.20 47.68 17.01
N GLU A 138 31.29 46.84 17.53
CA GLU A 138 30.63 45.77 16.80
C GLU A 138 29.12 45.84 17.00
N THR A 139 28.36 45.27 16.05
CA THR A 139 26.91 45.10 16.21
C THR A 139 26.62 44.09 17.32
N VAL A 140 25.94 44.52 18.38
CA VAL A 140 25.58 43.66 19.51
C VAL A 140 24.11 43.26 19.43
N ARG A 141 23.83 41.99 19.68
CA ARG A 141 22.47 41.43 19.80
C ARG A 141 22.24 41.01 21.25
N GLU A 142 21.10 41.39 21.82
CA GLU A 142 20.76 41.07 23.20
C GLU A 142 19.25 40.79 23.33
N GLU A 143 18.90 39.75 24.09
CA GLU A 143 17.52 39.53 24.50
C GLU A 143 17.27 40.23 25.84
N ALA A 144 16.18 40.98 25.92
CA ALA A 144 15.81 41.71 27.11
C ALA A 144 14.32 41.61 27.40
N ARG A 145 13.87 42.34 28.42
CA ARG A 145 12.46 42.52 28.73
C ARG A 145 12.12 43.99 28.78
N ASP A 146 10.92 44.33 28.32
CA ASP A 146 10.35 45.63 28.54
C ASP A 146 9.91 45.79 30.02
N ARG A 147 9.36 46.96 30.37
CA ARG A 147 8.84 47.22 31.73
C ARG A 147 7.62 46.39 32.10
N THR A 148 6.87 45.87 31.13
CA THR A 148 5.74 44.98 31.37
C THR A 148 6.17 43.54 31.64
N GLY A 149 7.45 43.23 31.42
CA GLY A 149 8.03 41.90 31.53
C GLY A 149 7.93 41.09 30.24
N GLY A 150 7.41 41.69 29.16
CA GLY A 150 7.37 41.12 27.83
C GLY A 150 8.77 41.00 27.23
N PRO A 151 9.07 39.90 26.51
CA PRO A 151 10.37 39.71 25.89
C PRO A 151 10.54 40.69 24.72
N VAL A 152 11.76 41.20 24.53
CA VAL A 152 12.15 42.07 23.41
C VAL A 152 13.52 41.68 22.91
N ARG A 153 13.78 41.87 21.61
CA ARG A 153 15.10 41.72 21.01
C ARG A 153 15.73 43.08 20.79
N LEU A 154 17.00 43.22 21.12
CA LEU A 154 17.77 44.44 20.95
C LEU A 154 18.90 44.18 19.96
N LEU A 155 19.08 45.10 19.02
CA LEU A 155 20.25 45.14 18.14
C LEU A 155 20.82 46.55 18.16
N ALA A 156 22.07 46.67 18.63
CA ALA A 156 22.76 47.94 18.75
C ALA A 156 23.86 48.05 17.69
N VAL A 157 23.84 49.13 16.91
CA VAL A 157 24.85 49.48 15.90
C VAL A 157 25.57 50.75 16.35
N PRO A 158 26.90 50.72 16.56
CA PRO A 158 27.63 51.93 16.94
C PRO A 158 27.72 52.92 15.77
N PHE A 159 27.84 54.21 16.09
CA PHE A 159 28.15 55.27 15.14
C PHE A 159 29.28 56.15 15.67
N TRP A 160 29.95 56.85 14.76
CA TRP A 160 31.16 57.62 15.03
C TRP A 160 30.91 59.11 14.85
N HIS A 161 31.74 59.91 15.52
CA HIS A 161 31.74 61.35 15.35
C HIS A 161 32.53 61.71 14.08
N ASP A 162 31.87 62.37 13.11
CA ASP A 162 32.45 62.60 11.77
C ASP A 162 33.80 63.34 11.79
N ALA A 163 34.05 64.21 12.78
CA ALA A 163 35.28 64.99 12.86
C ALA A 163 36.41 64.34 13.67
N THR A 164 36.11 63.44 14.61
CA THR A 164 37.11 62.85 15.52
C THR A 164 37.34 61.37 15.27
N ASP A 165 36.46 60.72 14.51
CA ASP A 165 36.44 59.28 14.25
C ASP A 165 36.34 58.44 15.55
N GLU A 166 35.93 59.07 16.65
CA GLU A 166 35.67 58.40 17.93
C GLU A 166 34.23 57.90 17.98
N VAL A 167 34.00 56.78 18.69
CA VAL A 167 32.67 56.23 18.90
C VAL A 167 31.82 57.23 19.69
N ALA A 168 30.77 57.75 19.06
CA ALA A 168 29.94 58.81 19.61
C ALA A 168 28.65 58.28 20.25
N GLY A 169 28.18 57.11 19.82
CA GLY A 169 26.94 56.54 20.32
C GLY A 169 26.57 55.23 19.63
N ALA A 170 25.32 54.80 19.82
CA ALA A 170 24.75 53.67 19.11
C ALA A 170 23.27 53.88 18.79
N ALA A 171 22.86 53.42 17.61
CA ALA A 171 21.46 53.24 17.23
C ALA A 171 21.00 51.84 17.67
N VAL A 172 19.96 51.78 18.50
CA VAL A 172 19.39 50.54 19.03
C VAL A 172 18.03 50.29 18.40
N ALA A 173 17.93 49.21 17.63
CA ALA A 173 16.65 48.68 17.18
C ALA A 173 16.06 47.75 18.25
N VAL A 174 14.78 47.92 18.54
CA VAL A 174 14.01 47.04 19.44
C VAL A 174 12.96 46.29 18.61
N GLY A 175 13.12 44.97 18.53
CA GLY A 175 12.29 44.04 17.77
C GLY A 175 11.34 43.24 18.65
N ASP A 176 10.30 42.72 18.00
CA ASP A 176 9.27 41.86 18.60
C ASP A 176 9.66 40.38 18.46
N PRO A 177 9.89 39.62 19.54
CA PRO A 177 10.15 38.19 19.45
C PRO A 177 8.99 37.40 18.81
N ALA A 178 7.79 37.97 18.75
CA ALA A 178 6.63 37.43 18.06
C ALA A 178 6.55 37.83 16.57
N TYR A 179 7.63 38.38 15.99
CA TYR A 179 7.71 38.76 14.58
C TYR A 179 7.31 37.58 13.66
N GLY A 180 6.30 37.81 12.81
CA GLY A 180 5.78 36.79 11.90
C GLY A 180 5.06 35.60 12.56
N SER A 181 4.74 35.66 13.86
CA SER A 181 4.07 34.55 14.59
C SER A 181 2.69 34.17 14.03
N ALA A 182 1.95 35.12 13.47
CA ALA A 182 0.67 34.86 12.82
C ALA A 182 0.82 34.01 11.55
N GLU A 183 1.83 34.33 10.73
CA GLU A 183 2.18 33.57 9.54
C GLU A 183 2.67 32.16 9.92
N HIS A 184 3.48 32.07 10.97
CA HIS A 184 3.93 30.80 11.53
C HIS A 184 2.77 29.89 11.88
N ARG A 185 1.79 30.43 12.62
CA ARG A 185 0.62 29.68 13.05
C ARG A 185 -0.19 29.16 11.86
N SER A 186 -0.34 29.98 10.81
CA SER A 186 -1.01 29.57 9.56
C SER A 186 -0.25 28.43 8.86
N LEU A 187 1.08 28.54 8.78
CA LEU A 187 1.94 27.50 8.21
C LEU A 187 1.82 26.19 9.01
N VAL A 188 1.92 26.24 10.35
CA VAL A 188 1.78 25.06 11.21
C VAL A 188 0.40 24.42 11.06
N LEU A 189 -0.67 25.22 11.03
CA LEU A 189 -2.04 24.70 10.84
C LEU A 189 -2.21 24.03 9.48
N SER A 190 -1.74 24.66 8.40
CA SER A 190 -1.86 24.09 7.05
C SER A 190 -1.04 22.80 6.90
N LEU A 191 0.13 22.73 7.53
CA LEU A 191 0.98 21.55 7.58
C LEU A 191 0.32 20.40 8.36
N VAL A 192 -0.26 20.68 9.53
CA VAL A 192 -0.96 19.67 10.35
C VAL A 192 -2.18 19.13 9.60
N VAL A 193 -3.01 20.00 9.03
CA VAL A 193 -4.18 19.60 8.24
C VAL A 193 -3.77 18.78 7.01
N GLY A 194 -2.74 19.23 6.28
CA GLY A 194 -2.19 18.52 5.13
C GLY A 194 -1.66 17.13 5.48
N CYS A 195 -0.88 17.02 6.57
CA CYS A 195 -0.35 15.74 7.03
C CYS A 195 -1.45 14.77 7.48
N ALA A 196 -2.47 15.27 8.19
CA ALA A 196 -3.61 14.47 8.59
C ALA A 196 -4.38 13.95 7.36
N ALA A 197 -4.62 14.81 6.36
CA ALA A 197 -5.30 14.43 5.13
C ALA A 197 -4.50 13.38 4.33
N LEU A 198 -3.19 13.57 4.16
CA LEU A 198 -2.33 12.61 3.46
C LEU A 198 -2.22 11.27 4.19
N THR A 199 -2.15 11.28 5.53
CA THR A 199 -2.12 10.05 6.33
C THR A 199 -3.45 9.29 6.21
N ALA A 200 -4.58 10.00 6.27
CA ALA A 200 -5.90 9.40 6.06
C ALA A 200 -6.05 8.80 4.66
N LEU A 201 -5.57 9.51 3.64
CA LEU A 201 -5.56 9.03 2.26
C LEU A 201 -4.68 7.78 2.11
N ALA A 202 -3.49 7.77 2.70
CA ALA A 202 -2.58 6.62 2.70
C ALA A 202 -3.19 5.39 3.42
N ALA A 203 -3.89 5.60 4.53
CA ALA A 203 -4.60 4.55 5.23
C ALA A 203 -5.74 3.97 4.37
N LEU A 204 -6.51 4.84 3.72
CA LEU A 204 -7.62 4.43 2.84
C LEU A 204 -7.11 3.65 1.62
N THR A 205 -6.12 4.18 0.91
CA THR A 205 -5.54 3.52 -0.27
C THR A 205 -4.86 2.22 0.12
N GLY A 206 -4.11 2.19 1.22
CA GLY A 206 -3.52 0.97 1.78
C GLY A 206 -4.57 -0.09 2.11
N HIS A 207 -5.71 0.30 2.68
CA HIS A 207 -6.81 -0.61 2.97
C HIS A 207 -7.47 -1.18 1.70
N VAL A 208 -7.77 -0.31 0.73
CA VAL A 208 -8.44 -0.68 -0.52
C VAL A 208 -7.55 -1.55 -1.40
N LEU A 209 -6.28 -1.17 -1.57
CA LEU A 209 -5.34 -1.88 -2.43
C LEU A 209 -4.99 -3.24 -1.83
N SER A 210 -4.71 -3.30 -0.53
CA SER A 210 -4.45 -4.57 0.17
C SER A 210 -5.67 -5.49 0.10
N GLY A 211 -6.88 -4.94 0.21
CA GLY A 211 -8.13 -5.69 0.02
C GLY A 211 -8.29 -6.24 -1.40
N ARG A 212 -7.96 -5.45 -2.44
CA ARG A 212 -8.02 -5.91 -3.84
C ARG A 212 -7.01 -7.01 -4.15
N SER A 213 -5.75 -6.85 -3.73
CA SER A 213 -4.69 -7.82 -4.01
C SER A 213 -4.90 -9.18 -3.32
N MET A 214 -5.61 -9.21 -2.18
CA MET A 214 -5.89 -10.45 -1.46
C MET A 214 -7.14 -11.21 -1.94
N ARG A 215 -8.03 -10.57 -2.72
CA ARG A 215 -9.23 -11.24 -3.27
C ARG A 215 -8.94 -12.48 -4.11
N PRO A 216 -8.02 -12.46 -5.08
CA PRO A 216 -7.72 -13.66 -5.87
C PRO A 216 -7.15 -14.79 -4.99
N ALA A 217 -6.25 -14.47 -4.06
CA ALA A 217 -5.72 -15.45 -3.10
C ALA A 217 -6.84 -16.05 -2.21
N TRP A 218 -7.84 -15.24 -1.85
CA TRP A 218 -9.02 -15.71 -1.11
C TRP A 218 -9.88 -16.68 -1.91
N GLN A 219 -10.15 -16.35 -3.18
CA GLN A 219 -10.95 -17.18 -4.07
C GLN A 219 -10.27 -18.51 -4.34
N ALA A 220 -8.95 -18.49 -4.62
CA ALA A 220 -8.16 -19.70 -4.85
C ALA A 220 -8.16 -20.62 -3.62
N LEU A 221 -7.93 -20.07 -2.42
CA LEU A 221 -7.93 -20.89 -1.20
C LEU A 221 -9.32 -21.47 -0.89
N GLU A 222 -10.40 -20.71 -1.09
CA GLU A 222 -11.76 -21.23 -0.92
C GLU A 222 -12.09 -22.34 -1.91
N GLN A 223 -11.67 -22.21 -3.17
CA GLN A 223 -11.84 -23.25 -4.19
C GLN A 223 -11.08 -24.52 -3.80
N GLN A 224 -9.81 -24.39 -3.38
CA GLN A 224 -9.00 -25.52 -2.94
C GLN A 224 -9.59 -26.24 -1.71
N GLU A 225 -10.07 -25.49 -0.70
CA GLU A 225 -10.74 -26.07 0.48
C GLU A 225 -12.00 -26.87 0.07
N ARG A 226 -12.79 -26.37 -0.89
CA ARG A 226 -13.99 -27.06 -1.40
C ARG A 226 -13.63 -28.32 -2.18
N LEU A 227 -12.68 -28.23 -3.11
CA LEU A 227 -12.19 -29.38 -3.89
C LEU A 227 -11.71 -30.52 -2.99
N LEU A 228 -10.93 -30.21 -1.96
CA LEU A 228 -10.46 -31.21 -1.00
C LEU A 228 -11.60 -31.81 -0.18
N ALA A 229 -12.60 -31.01 0.18
CA ALA A 229 -13.78 -31.49 0.90
C ALA A 229 -14.62 -32.44 0.05
N ASP A 230 -14.84 -32.09 -1.23
CA ASP A 230 -15.60 -32.90 -2.19
C ASP A 230 -14.86 -34.21 -2.50
N ALA A 231 -13.54 -34.15 -2.73
CA ALA A 231 -12.68 -35.30 -2.88
C ALA A 231 -12.78 -36.26 -1.68
N ALA A 232 -12.69 -35.74 -0.46
CA ALA A 232 -12.81 -36.54 0.75
C ALA A 232 -14.18 -37.20 0.87
N HIS A 233 -15.25 -36.53 0.42
CA HIS A 233 -16.59 -37.08 0.41
C HIS A 233 -16.74 -38.20 -0.62
N GLU A 234 -16.32 -37.97 -1.86
CA GLU A 234 -16.40 -38.94 -2.95
C GLU A 234 -15.56 -40.19 -2.68
N LEU A 235 -14.39 -40.05 -2.04
CA LEU A 235 -13.54 -41.18 -1.65
C LEU A 235 -14.11 -41.98 -0.47
N ARG A 236 -14.91 -41.37 0.42
CA ARG A 236 -15.47 -42.07 1.59
C ARG A 236 -16.42 -43.21 1.18
N THR A 237 -17.20 -43.03 0.12
CA THR A 237 -18.16 -44.01 -0.38
C THR A 237 -17.51 -45.31 -0.88
N PRO A 238 -16.54 -45.30 -1.82
CA PRO A 238 -15.88 -46.52 -2.26
C PRO A 238 -15.06 -47.17 -1.13
N VAL A 239 -14.46 -46.40 -0.22
CA VAL A 239 -13.81 -46.94 0.99
C VAL A 239 -14.79 -47.71 1.87
N ALA A 240 -16.00 -47.17 2.10
CA ALA A 240 -17.04 -47.87 2.85
C ALA A 240 -17.50 -49.16 2.15
N VAL A 241 -17.62 -49.14 0.80
CA VAL A 241 -17.96 -50.32 0.00
C VAL A 241 -16.88 -51.41 0.08
N MET A 242 -15.60 -51.03 0.00
CA MET A 242 -14.50 -51.98 0.16
C MET A 242 -14.51 -52.60 1.55
N ARG A 243 -14.61 -51.78 2.61
CA ARG A 243 -14.71 -52.27 4.00
C ARG A 243 -15.86 -53.25 4.19
N GLY A 244 -17.07 -52.88 3.76
CA GLY A 244 -18.23 -53.76 3.87
C GLY A 244 -18.08 -55.08 3.10
N SER A 245 -17.42 -55.05 1.93
CA SER A 245 -17.17 -56.26 1.13
C SER A 245 -16.13 -57.18 1.77
N VAL A 246 -15.07 -56.61 2.38
CA VAL A 246 -14.08 -57.36 3.16
C VAL A 246 -14.73 -57.99 4.39
N GLU A 247 -15.53 -57.23 5.15
CA GLU A 247 -16.19 -57.79 6.34
C GLU A 247 -17.19 -58.91 6.01
N MET A 248 -17.86 -58.85 4.86
CA MET A 248 -18.75 -59.94 4.41
C MET A 248 -17.95 -61.20 4.02
N ALA A 249 -16.79 -61.03 3.37
CA ALA A 249 -15.90 -62.13 3.06
C ALA A 249 -15.33 -62.79 4.33
N GLU A 250 -14.94 -62.01 5.33
CA GLU A 250 -14.44 -62.50 6.62
C GLU A 250 -15.50 -63.29 7.42
N ARG A 251 -16.79 -62.91 7.31
CA ARG A 251 -17.91 -63.59 7.98
C ARG A 251 -18.36 -64.90 7.30
N GLY A 252 -17.68 -65.33 6.22
CA GLY A 252 -18.00 -66.58 5.52
C GLY A 252 -19.27 -66.55 4.69
N SER A 253 -19.78 -65.35 4.36
CA SER A 253 -20.96 -65.20 3.52
C SER A 253 -20.61 -65.36 2.03
N GLY A 254 -20.63 -66.60 1.54
CA GLY A 254 -20.31 -66.98 0.16
C GLY A 254 -18.83 -67.33 -0.07
N GLU A 255 -18.47 -67.71 -1.29
CA GLU A 255 -17.05 -67.89 -1.64
C GLU A 255 -16.31 -66.53 -1.58
N PRO A 256 -15.11 -66.44 -0.99
CA PRO A 256 -14.31 -65.21 -0.93
C PRO A 256 -14.11 -64.53 -2.30
N THR A 257 -14.06 -65.34 -3.36
CA THR A 257 -13.95 -64.91 -4.76
C THR A 257 -15.14 -64.08 -5.25
N ALA A 258 -16.33 -64.22 -4.65
CA ALA A 258 -17.53 -63.48 -5.03
C ALA A 258 -17.47 -61.98 -4.65
N HIS A 259 -16.65 -61.61 -3.66
CA HIS A 259 -16.53 -60.22 -3.17
C HIS A 259 -15.42 -59.44 -3.88
N LEU A 260 -14.43 -60.13 -4.47
CA LEU A 260 -13.30 -59.53 -5.19
C LEU A 260 -13.74 -58.57 -6.33
N PRO A 261 -14.74 -58.89 -7.17
CA PRO A 261 -15.19 -57.96 -8.20
C PRO A 261 -15.76 -56.65 -7.65
N ARG A 262 -16.37 -56.68 -6.46
CA ARG A 262 -16.96 -55.51 -5.81
C ARG A 262 -15.89 -54.60 -5.21
N ILE A 263 -14.86 -55.20 -4.61
CA ILE A 263 -13.66 -54.50 -4.13
C ILE A 263 -12.92 -53.88 -5.32
N ARG A 264 -12.68 -54.64 -6.40
CA ARG A 264 -12.01 -54.14 -7.61
C ARG A 264 -12.73 -52.92 -8.19
N ARG A 265 -14.05 -53.01 -8.41
CA ARG A 265 -14.85 -51.87 -8.90
C ARG A 265 -14.81 -50.65 -7.98
N ALA A 266 -14.66 -50.85 -6.66
CA ALA A 266 -14.54 -49.74 -5.72
C ALA A 266 -13.14 -49.10 -5.74
N ALA A 267 -12.08 -49.90 -5.91
CA ALA A 267 -10.73 -49.41 -6.13
C ALA A 267 -10.60 -48.67 -7.48
N ASP A 268 -11.18 -49.21 -8.56
CA ASP A 268 -11.21 -48.55 -9.87
C ASP A 268 -11.89 -47.18 -9.79
N ARG A 269 -13.03 -47.09 -9.08
CA ARG A 269 -13.71 -45.82 -8.82
C ARG A 269 -12.86 -44.82 -8.04
N MET A 270 -12.11 -45.26 -7.03
CA MET A 270 -11.17 -44.37 -6.34
C MET A 270 -10.06 -43.89 -7.26
N GLY A 271 -9.54 -44.76 -8.12
CA GLY A 271 -8.55 -44.41 -9.15
C GLY A 271 -9.07 -43.29 -10.05
N HIS A 272 -10.30 -43.40 -10.54
CA HIS A 272 -10.94 -42.35 -11.34
C HIS A 272 -11.12 -41.02 -10.59
N VAL A 273 -11.54 -41.04 -9.32
CA VAL A 273 -11.66 -39.82 -8.50
C VAL A 273 -10.30 -39.13 -8.33
N VAL A 274 -9.24 -39.90 -8.07
CA VAL A 274 -7.88 -39.36 -7.93
C VAL A 274 -7.38 -38.78 -9.26
N GLU A 275 -7.57 -39.50 -10.37
CA GLU A 275 -7.14 -39.04 -11.69
C GLU A 275 -7.87 -37.75 -12.10
N ASN A 276 -9.17 -37.65 -11.80
CA ASN A 276 -9.95 -36.44 -12.04
C ASN A 276 -9.44 -35.25 -11.22
N LEU A 277 -9.08 -35.46 -9.94
CA LEU A 277 -8.52 -34.41 -9.09
C LEU A 277 -7.14 -33.94 -9.59
N LEU A 278 -6.27 -34.87 -10.00
CA LEU A 278 -4.96 -34.56 -10.57
C LEU A 278 -5.09 -33.81 -11.89
N THR A 279 -6.01 -34.23 -12.76
CA THR A 279 -6.31 -33.58 -14.03
C THR A 279 -6.80 -32.16 -13.81
N ARG A 280 -7.74 -31.97 -12.88
CA ARG A 280 -8.32 -30.67 -12.57
C ARG A 280 -7.28 -29.72 -11.95
N GLY A 281 -6.42 -30.21 -11.06
CA GLY A 281 -5.30 -29.44 -10.52
C GLY A 281 -4.26 -29.05 -11.58
N ARG A 282 -4.00 -29.92 -12.57
CA ARG A 282 -3.13 -29.60 -13.72
C ARG A 282 -3.78 -28.53 -14.60
N LEU A 283 -5.08 -28.60 -14.86
CA LEU A 283 -5.81 -27.60 -15.64
C LEU A 283 -5.79 -26.23 -14.94
N GLU A 284 -6.06 -26.18 -13.63
CA GLU A 284 -6.00 -24.93 -12.86
C GLU A 284 -4.60 -24.29 -12.87
N ALA A 285 -3.54 -25.09 -12.79
CA ALA A 285 -2.16 -24.61 -12.91
C ALA A 285 -1.76 -24.23 -14.36
N ALA A 286 -2.32 -24.92 -15.36
CA ALA A 286 -2.02 -24.70 -16.77
C ALA A 286 -2.70 -23.44 -17.34
N VAL A 287 -3.77 -22.91 -16.73
CA VAL A 287 -4.42 -21.65 -17.16
C VAL A 287 -3.43 -20.46 -17.16
N GLU A 288 -2.37 -20.51 -16.37
CA GLU A 288 -1.29 -19.50 -16.40
C GLU A 288 -0.12 -19.84 -17.34
N SER A 289 -0.05 -21.07 -17.92
CA SER A 289 1.11 -21.55 -18.68
C SER A 289 0.85 -22.64 -19.73
N VAL A 290 -0.26 -22.58 -20.48
CA VAL A 290 -0.51 -23.49 -21.62
C VAL A 290 0.64 -23.37 -22.63
N ARG A 291 1.37 -24.47 -22.86
CA ARG A 291 2.42 -24.54 -23.89
C ARG A 291 1.82 -25.08 -25.17
N ALA A 292 1.26 -24.17 -25.97
CA ALA A 292 0.83 -24.50 -27.32
C ALA A 292 2.07 -24.69 -28.20
N GLU A 293 2.31 -25.92 -28.62
CA GLU A 293 3.37 -26.29 -29.56
C GLU A 293 2.73 -27.00 -30.76
N PRO A 294 3.37 -26.95 -31.95
CA PRO A 294 2.87 -27.69 -33.11
C PRO A 294 2.76 -29.19 -32.81
N LEU A 295 1.53 -29.69 -32.81
CA LEU A 295 1.14 -31.04 -32.42
C LEU A 295 0.51 -31.76 -33.60
N ARG A 296 1.00 -32.98 -33.90
CA ARG A 296 0.36 -33.92 -34.82
C ARG A 296 -0.87 -34.55 -34.15
N LEU A 297 -2.03 -33.92 -34.35
CA LEU A 297 -3.28 -34.29 -33.70
C LEU A 297 -3.73 -35.70 -34.10
N ASP A 298 -3.53 -36.05 -35.36
CA ASP A 298 -3.78 -37.39 -35.90
C ASP A 298 -2.99 -38.46 -35.15
N GLN A 299 -1.67 -38.27 -34.98
CA GLN A 299 -0.80 -39.22 -34.29
C GLN A 299 -1.15 -39.33 -32.80
N LEU A 300 -1.43 -38.20 -32.15
CA LEU A 300 -1.81 -38.21 -30.73
C LEU A 300 -3.12 -38.99 -30.51
N VAL A 301 -4.14 -38.76 -31.36
CA VAL A 301 -5.42 -39.46 -31.25
C VAL A 301 -5.25 -40.95 -31.53
N GLU A 302 -4.41 -41.32 -32.51
CA GLU A 302 -4.07 -42.71 -32.80
C GLU A 302 -3.45 -43.42 -31.58
N GLU A 303 -2.46 -42.78 -30.94
CA GLU A 303 -1.82 -43.31 -29.72
C GLU A 303 -2.81 -43.53 -28.58
N VAL A 304 -3.68 -42.55 -28.31
CA VAL A 304 -4.67 -42.67 -27.23
C VAL A 304 -5.69 -43.76 -27.51
N CYS A 305 -6.07 -43.94 -28.78
CA CYS A 305 -6.96 -45.02 -29.20
C CYS A 305 -6.31 -46.40 -29.01
N ALA A 306 -5.00 -46.51 -29.25
CA ALA A 306 -4.25 -47.75 -29.05
C ALA A 306 -4.14 -48.15 -27.56
N ASP A 307 -4.20 -47.18 -26.64
CA ASP A 307 -4.15 -47.40 -25.19
C ASP A 307 -5.49 -47.90 -24.59
N LEU A 308 -6.56 -48.03 -25.38
CA LEU A 308 -7.83 -48.53 -24.89
C LEU A 308 -7.76 -50.04 -24.53
N PRO A 309 -8.37 -50.47 -23.42
CA PRO A 309 -8.28 -51.86 -22.96
C PRO A 309 -8.93 -52.84 -23.93
N GLU A 310 -8.23 -53.92 -24.27
CA GLU A 310 -8.72 -54.92 -25.22
C GLU A 310 -10.07 -55.54 -24.80
N GLY A 311 -11.04 -55.50 -25.71
CA GLY A 311 -12.35 -56.14 -25.55
C GLY A 311 -13.48 -55.20 -25.11
N GLY A 312 -14.71 -55.55 -25.48
CA GLY A 312 -15.91 -54.81 -25.09
C GLY A 312 -16.22 -53.55 -25.90
N HIS A 313 -15.51 -53.32 -27.00
CA HIS A 313 -15.80 -52.30 -28.01
C HIS A 313 -15.24 -52.66 -29.39
N ARG A 314 -15.75 -52.03 -30.45
CA ARG A 314 -15.24 -52.06 -31.83
C ARG A 314 -14.92 -50.63 -32.25
N LEU A 315 -13.68 -50.38 -32.65
CA LEU A 315 -13.17 -49.05 -32.96
C LEU A 315 -12.89 -48.92 -34.46
N GLU A 316 -13.46 -47.89 -35.09
CA GLU A 316 -13.14 -47.44 -36.44
C GLU A 316 -12.43 -46.08 -36.36
N LEU A 317 -11.25 -45.97 -36.99
CA LEU A 317 -10.44 -44.75 -37.01
C LEU A 317 -10.48 -44.12 -38.41
N ARG A 318 -10.76 -42.81 -38.47
CA ARG A 318 -10.68 -41.99 -39.69
C ARG A 318 -9.84 -40.75 -39.40
N LEU A 319 -8.53 -40.89 -39.55
CA LEU A 319 -7.56 -39.86 -39.17
C LEU A 319 -7.02 -39.18 -40.44
N GLU A 320 -7.32 -37.91 -40.63
CA GLU A 320 -6.68 -37.06 -41.65
C GLU A 320 -5.48 -36.35 -41.01
N GLU A 321 -4.38 -36.21 -41.76
CA GLU A 321 -3.18 -35.52 -41.30
C GLU A 321 -3.52 -34.10 -40.83
N SER A 322 -3.20 -33.81 -39.56
CA SER A 322 -3.56 -32.54 -38.93
C SER A 322 -2.50 -32.09 -37.94
N VAL A 323 -2.04 -30.85 -38.12
CA VAL A 323 -1.12 -30.16 -37.21
C VAL A 323 -1.87 -28.99 -36.59
N VAL A 324 -1.90 -28.93 -35.26
CA VAL A 324 -2.51 -27.84 -34.48
C VAL A 324 -1.55 -27.34 -33.41
N ASP A 325 -1.62 -26.07 -33.06
CA ASP A 325 -0.88 -25.54 -31.91
C ASP A 325 -1.67 -25.83 -30.62
N ALA A 326 -1.24 -26.84 -29.86
CA ALA A 326 -1.94 -27.26 -28.65
C ALA A 326 -1.00 -27.91 -27.65
N ASP A 327 -1.40 -27.94 -26.37
CA ASP A 327 -0.69 -28.69 -25.34
C ASP A 327 -1.05 -30.18 -25.47
N ALA A 328 -0.06 -30.98 -25.87
CA ALA A 328 -0.23 -32.41 -26.13
C ALA A 328 -0.79 -33.18 -24.92
N ALA A 329 -0.42 -32.79 -23.69
CA ALA A 329 -0.90 -33.46 -22.49
C ALA A 329 -2.38 -33.17 -22.23
N LEU A 330 -2.82 -31.92 -22.46
CA LEU A 330 -4.22 -31.54 -22.29
C LEU A 330 -5.12 -32.17 -23.35
N VAL A 331 -4.68 -32.19 -24.61
CA VAL A 331 -5.42 -32.85 -25.70
C VAL A 331 -5.52 -34.35 -25.44
N ARG A 332 -4.44 -35.01 -24.98
CA ARG A 332 -4.45 -36.43 -24.61
C ARG A 332 -5.53 -36.75 -23.57
N VAL A 333 -5.61 -35.94 -22.52
CA VAL A 333 -6.61 -36.09 -21.45
C VAL A 333 -8.03 -35.89 -21.99
N ALA A 334 -8.25 -34.86 -22.81
CA ALA A 334 -9.57 -34.59 -23.39
C ALA A 334 -10.06 -35.75 -24.27
N VAL A 335 -9.20 -36.24 -25.17
CA VAL A 335 -9.52 -37.37 -26.06
C VAL A 335 -9.77 -38.64 -25.26
N ARG A 336 -8.93 -38.93 -24.26
CA ARG A 336 -9.12 -40.10 -23.39
C ARG A 336 -10.45 -40.06 -22.63
N ASN A 337 -10.82 -38.90 -22.09
CA ASN A 337 -12.11 -38.74 -21.40
C ASN A 337 -13.31 -38.99 -22.32
N LEU A 338 -13.24 -38.54 -23.58
CA LEU A 338 -14.29 -38.82 -24.57
C LEU A 338 -14.37 -40.32 -24.88
N LEU A 339 -13.22 -40.99 -25.07
CA LEU A 339 -13.16 -42.42 -25.35
C LEU A 339 -13.64 -43.27 -24.17
N ASP A 340 -13.23 -42.96 -22.94
CA ASP A 340 -13.68 -43.66 -21.72
C ASP A 340 -15.20 -43.55 -21.56
N ASN A 341 -15.77 -42.36 -21.82
CA ASN A 341 -17.22 -42.16 -21.83
C ASN A 341 -17.90 -43.00 -22.92
N ALA A 342 -17.35 -42.99 -24.13
CA ALA A 342 -17.90 -43.72 -25.26
C ALA A 342 -17.84 -45.24 -25.06
N VAL A 343 -16.76 -45.79 -24.50
CA VAL A 343 -16.66 -47.22 -24.16
C VAL A 343 -17.66 -47.60 -23.06
N ARG A 344 -17.83 -46.73 -22.05
CA ARG A 344 -18.69 -47.00 -20.89
C ARG A 344 -20.17 -46.91 -21.21
N HIS A 345 -20.57 -45.94 -22.04
CA HIS A 345 -21.97 -45.60 -22.30
C HIS A 345 -22.44 -45.93 -23.72
N GLY A 346 -21.53 -46.16 -24.67
CA GLY A 346 -21.80 -46.31 -26.10
C GLY A 346 -22.31 -47.68 -26.55
N ARG A 347 -22.87 -48.48 -25.63
CA ARG A 347 -23.44 -49.79 -25.96
C ARG A 347 -24.91 -49.66 -26.33
N THR A 348 -25.30 -50.22 -27.47
CA THR A 348 -26.70 -50.33 -27.88
C THR A 348 -27.48 -51.19 -26.88
N PRO A 349 -28.55 -50.69 -26.24
CA PRO A 349 -29.35 -51.50 -25.33
C PRO A 349 -29.97 -52.70 -26.06
N GLY A 350 -29.67 -53.93 -25.60
CA GLY A 350 -30.28 -55.16 -26.12
C GLY A 350 -29.49 -55.89 -27.21
N GLU A 351 -28.37 -55.35 -27.69
CA GLU A 351 -27.51 -56.06 -28.65
C GLU A 351 -26.36 -56.79 -27.93
N PRO A 352 -26.11 -58.08 -28.26
CA PRO A 352 -24.94 -58.80 -27.76
C PRO A 352 -23.68 -58.30 -28.47
N GLY A 353 -23.04 -57.27 -27.92
CA GLY A 353 -21.84 -56.65 -28.49
C GLY A 353 -21.15 -55.65 -27.56
N GLY A 354 -19.92 -55.26 -27.91
CA GLY A 354 -19.22 -54.13 -27.30
C GLY A 354 -19.72 -52.77 -27.82
N ALA A 355 -19.24 -51.66 -27.27
CA ALA A 355 -19.54 -50.33 -27.80
C ALA A 355 -18.99 -50.16 -29.24
N GLU A 356 -19.76 -49.59 -30.17
CA GLU A 356 -19.27 -49.28 -31.52
C GLU A 356 -18.86 -47.81 -31.58
N LEU A 357 -17.58 -47.57 -31.86
CA LEU A 357 -16.94 -46.26 -31.79
C LEU A 357 -16.38 -45.85 -33.15
N LEU A 358 -16.69 -44.63 -33.58
CA LEU A 358 -16.06 -43.97 -34.73
C LEU A 358 -15.31 -42.74 -34.25
N VAL A 359 -13.98 -42.75 -34.39
CA VAL A 359 -13.13 -41.61 -34.07
C VAL A 359 -12.65 -40.96 -35.37
N THR A 360 -12.92 -39.67 -35.52
CA THR A 360 -12.53 -38.91 -36.71
C THR A 360 -11.67 -37.72 -36.32
N VAL A 361 -10.56 -37.52 -37.05
CA VAL A 361 -9.74 -36.30 -36.98
C VAL A 361 -9.84 -35.61 -38.34
N ARG A 362 -10.30 -34.35 -38.35
CA ARG A 362 -10.45 -33.51 -39.55
C ARG A 362 -10.07 -32.08 -39.25
N GLY A 363 -8.95 -31.63 -39.81
CA GLY A 363 -8.37 -30.35 -39.43
C GLY A 363 -8.23 -30.26 -37.90
N PRO A 364 -8.66 -29.17 -37.23
CA PRO A 364 -8.53 -29.05 -35.78
C PRO A 364 -9.59 -29.83 -34.99
N GLU A 365 -10.51 -30.53 -35.65
CA GLU A 365 -11.63 -31.21 -34.99
C GLU A 365 -11.31 -32.69 -34.70
N VAL A 366 -11.55 -33.09 -33.45
CA VAL A 366 -11.60 -34.50 -33.04
C VAL A 366 -13.05 -34.82 -32.67
N SER A 367 -13.64 -35.82 -33.32
CA SER A 367 -14.96 -36.33 -32.97
C SER A 367 -14.89 -37.79 -32.54
N VAL A 368 -15.62 -38.11 -31.47
CA VAL A 368 -15.82 -39.46 -30.97
C VAL A 368 -17.32 -39.72 -31.01
N ALA A 369 -17.74 -40.62 -31.89
CA ALA A 369 -19.14 -41.01 -32.03
C ALA A 369 -19.35 -42.43 -31.52
N ASP A 370 -20.43 -42.64 -30.76
CA ASP A 370 -20.86 -43.94 -30.26
C ASP A 370 -22.31 -44.26 -30.66
N ARG A 371 -22.71 -45.53 -30.52
CA ARG A 371 -24.09 -46.01 -30.77
C ARG A 371 -24.87 -46.28 -29.48
N GLY A 372 -24.52 -45.60 -28.40
CA GLY A 372 -25.22 -45.68 -27.13
C GLY A 372 -26.65 -45.10 -27.18
N PRO A 373 -27.37 -45.12 -26.06
CA PRO A 373 -28.74 -44.59 -25.95
C PRO A 373 -28.83 -43.07 -26.16
N GLY A 374 -27.70 -42.38 -26.34
CA GLY A 374 -27.62 -40.94 -26.46
C GLY A 374 -27.89 -40.24 -25.13
N VAL A 375 -27.87 -38.90 -25.19
CA VAL A 375 -28.17 -38.03 -24.05
C VAL A 375 -29.43 -37.25 -24.37
N GLU A 376 -30.34 -37.15 -23.40
CA GLU A 376 -31.53 -36.32 -23.54
C GLU A 376 -31.13 -34.84 -23.71
N PRO A 377 -31.67 -34.08 -24.69
CA PRO A 377 -31.17 -32.75 -25.04
C PRO A 377 -31.14 -31.76 -23.85
N GLY A 378 -32.07 -31.89 -22.90
CA GLY A 378 -32.13 -31.05 -21.70
C GLY A 378 -31.00 -31.28 -20.69
N ARG A 379 -30.28 -32.40 -20.77
CA ARG A 379 -29.19 -32.78 -19.85
C ARG A 379 -27.79 -32.47 -20.38
N LEU A 380 -27.67 -32.06 -21.65
CA LEU A 380 -26.38 -31.68 -22.25
C LEU A 380 -25.62 -30.61 -21.44
N PRO A 381 -26.26 -29.56 -20.89
CA PRO A 381 -25.55 -28.55 -20.09
C PRO A 381 -24.98 -29.08 -18.77
N GLU A 382 -25.64 -30.06 -18.13
CA GLU A 382 -25.24 -30.62 -16.84
C GLU A 382 -24.03 -31.58 -16.95
N LEU A 383 -23.71 -32.06 -18.15
CA LEU A 383 -22.58 -32.96 -18.39
C LEU A 383 -21.24 -32.22 -18.53
N MET A 384 -21.26 -30.88 -18.66
CA MET A 384 -20.08 -30.04 -18.85
C MET A 384 -19.71 -29.22 -17.60
N GLU A 385 -20.50 -29.29 -16.53
CA GLU A 385 -20.18 -28.79 -15.19
C GLU A 385 -19.46 -29.85 -14.36
#